data_AF-A0A2W4PKB3-F1
#
_entry.id   AF-A0A2W4PKB3-F1
#
_cell.length_a   1.000
_cell.length_b   1.000
_cell.length_c   1.000
_cell.angle_alpha   90.00
_cell.angle_beta   90.00
_cell.angle_gamma   90.00
#
_symmetry.space_group_name_H-M   'P 1'
#
loop_
_entity.id
_entity.type
_entity.pdbx_description
1 polymer ?
#
loop_
_entity_poly.entity_id
_entity_poly.type
_entity_poly.pdbx_seq_one_letter_code
_entity_poly.pdbx_strand_id
1 'polypeptide(L)'
;MTDNVFAALADPTRRTVFSLLVESGPASATRLADRLPVSRQAVAKHLAVLEDAGLVTRERAGRETRFAANPAALEDVARWIEEVGATWEARLRRLQDRFAQ
;
A
#
# COMPACT_ATOMS: atom_id res chain seq x y z
N MET A 1 7.01 -7.51 10.70
CA MET A 1 7.20 -6.30 9.86
C MET A 1 6.06 -6.14 8.86
N THR A 2 5.59 -7.24 8.25
CA THR A 2 4.46 -7.28 7.30
C THR A 2 3.10 -6.87 7.87
N ASP A 3 2.84 -7.14 9.16
CA ASP A 3 1.55 -6.83 9.80
C ASP A 3 1.18 -5.34 9.71
N ASN A 4 2.17 -4.44 9.81
CA ASN A 4 1.92 -3.00 9.71
C ASN A 4 1.50 -2.59 8.29
N VAL A 5 2.05 -3.24 7.26
CA VAL A 5 1.69 -2.99 5.85
C VAL A 5 0.26 -3.43 5.56
N PHE A 6 -0.13 -4.63 6.01
CA PHE A 6 -1.52 -5.10 5.82
C PHE A 6 -2.53 -4.22 6.55
N ALA A 7 -2.25 -3.86 7.81
CA ALA A 7 -3.11 -2.95 8.57
C ALA A 7 -3.20 -1.57 7.89
N ALA A 8 -2.08 -1.03 7.40
CA ALA A 8 -2.07 0.23 6.67
C ALA A 8 -2.85 0.14 5.35
N LEU A 9 -2.74 -0.94 4.58
CA LEU A 9 -3.47 -1.06 3.30
C LEU A 9 -4.92 -1.55 3.45
N ALA A 10 -5.39 -1.92 4.65
CA ALA A 10 -6.77 -2.34 4.87
C ALA A 10 -7.80 -1.21 4.60
N ASP A 11 -7.41 0.03 4.83
CA ASP A 11 -8.26 1.22 4.63
C ASP A 11 -8.25 1.68 3.15
N PRO A 12 -9.43 1.88 2.53
CA PRO A 12 -9.52 2.26 1.12
C PRO A 12 -8.92 3.64 0.85
N THR A 13 -9.06 4.60 1.76
CA THR A 13 -8.50 5.95 1.59
C THR A 13 -6.97 5.91 1.62
N ARG A 14 -6.37 5.09 2.49
CA ARG A 14 -4.91 4.87 2.50
C ARG A 14 -4.41 4.24 1.20
N ARG A 15 -5.14 3.27 0.64
CA ARG A 15 -4.84 2.72 -0.69
C ARG A 15 -4.87 3.80 -1.77
N THR A 16 -5.90 4.65 -1.80
CA THR A 16 -5.99 5.74 -2.78
C THR A 16 -4.87 6.77 -2.60
N VAL A 17 -4.53 7.15 -1.36
CA VAL A 17 -3.40 8.06 -1.09
C VAL A 17 -2.09 7.49 -1.63
N PHE A 18 -1.81 6.22 -1.34
CA PHE A 18 -0.61 5.55 -1.83
C PHE A 18 -0.60 5.46 -3.37
N SER A 19 -1.71 5.06 -4.00
CA SER A 19 -1.85 5.03 -5.46
C SER A 19 -1.58 6.39 -6.10
N LEU A 20 -2.14 7.48 -5.55
CA LEU A 20 -1.89 8.83 -6.06
C LEU A 20 -0.39 9.21 -6.00
N LEU A 21 0.32 8.81 -4.94
CA LEU A 21 1.75 9.05 -4.82
C LEU A 21 2.58 8.20 -5.80
N VAL A 22 2.16 6.97 -6.08
CA VAL A 22 2.79 6.11 -7.09
C VAL A 22 2.59 6.69 -8.49
N GLU A 23 1.36 7.10 -8.82
CA GLU A 23 0.98 7.58 -10.16
C GLU A 23 1.48 8.99 -10.46
N SER A 24 1.40 9.90 -9.49
CA SER A 24 1.67 11.34 -9.68
C SER A 24 3.03 11.78 -9.11
N GLY A 25 3.75 10.88 -8.44
CA GLY A 25 5.00 11.18 -7.76
C GLY A 25 4.82 11.94 -6.43
N PRO A 26 5.92 12.48 -5.87
CA PRO A 26 5.90 13.08 -4.53
C PRO A 26 4.97 14.30 -4.41
N ALA A 27 4.12 14.31 -3.39
CA ALA A 27 3.11 15.34 -3.18
C ALA A 27 2.97 15.76 -1.72
N SER A 28 2.43 16.94 -1.47
CA SER A 28 2.08 17.39 -0.12
C SER A 28 0.69 16.93 0.28
N ALA A 29 0.43 16.90 1.60
CA ALA A 29 -0.90 16.58 2.13
C ALA A 29 -2.00 17.51 1.59
N THR A 30 -1.68 18.77 1.28
CA THR A 30 -2.63 19.72 0.67
C THR A 30 -3.01 19.26 -0.73
N ARG A 31 -2.02 19.00 -1.61
CA ARG A 31 -2.29 18.56 -2.99
C ARG A 31 -3.03 17.23 -3.05
N LEU A 32 -2.73 16.31 -2.13
CA LEU A 32 -3.43 15.03 -2.03
C LEU A 32 -4.89 15.23 -1.60
N ALA A 33 -5.16 16.15 -0.67
CA ALA A 33 -6.51 16.47 -0.22
C ALA A 33 -7.37 17.08 -1.33
N ASP A 34 -6.79 17.86 -2.24
CA ASP A 34 -7.51 18.41 -3.40
C ASP A 34 -8.06 17.32 -4.35
N ARG A 35 -7.59 16.07 -4.21
CA ARG A 35 -7.95 14.92 -5.04
C ARG A 35 -8.81 13.89 -4.31
N LEU A 36 -9.12 14.12 -3.04
CA LEU A 36 -9.81 13.16 -2.17
C LEU A 36 -10.99 13.83 -1.46
N PRO A 37 -12.09 13.11 -1.19
CA PRO A 37 -13.25 13.67 -0.48
C PRO A 37 -13.00 13.72 1.05
N VAL A 38 -11.79 14.08 1.49
CA VAL A 38 -11.41 14.14 2.90
C VAL A 38 -10.56 15.39 3.18
N SER A 39 -10.55 15.86 4.42
CA SER A 39 -9.78 17.05 4.77
C SER A 39 -8.28 16.80 4.69
N ARG A 40 -7.50 17.88 4.50
CA ARG A 40 -6.03 17.84 4.61
C ARG A 40 -5.55 17.20 5.91
N GLN A 41 -6.25 17.44 7.01
CA GLN A 41 -5.89 16.84 8.31
C GLN A 41 -6.12 15.32 8.31
N ALA A 42 -7.19 14.84 7.67
CA ALA A 42 -7.42 13.41 7.49
C ALA A 42 -6.32 12.79 6.61
N VAL A 43 -5.96 13.44 5.49
CA VAL A 43 -4.83 13.00 4.64
C VAL A 43 -3.53 12.91 5.43
N ALA A 44 -3.22 13.92 6.26
CA ALA A 44 -2.01 13.91 7.10
C ALA A 44 -2.01 12.72 8.09
N LYS A 45 -3.16 12.35 8.66
CA LYS A 45 -3.28 11.16 9.53
C LYS A 45 -3.04 9.87 8.74
N HIS A 46 -3.60 9.76 7.53
CA HIS A 46 -3.37 8.62 6.64
C HIS A 46 -1.89 8.49 6.27
N LEU A 47 -1.22 9.61 5.93
CA LEU A 47 0.20 9.64 5.62
C LEU A 47 1.07 9.22 6.79
N ALA A 48 0.72 9.60 8.02
CA ALA A 48 1.46 9.16 9.21
C ALA A 48 1.39 7.63 9.41
N VAL A 49 0.22 7.01 9.18
CA VAL A 49 0.07 5.55 9.24
C VAL A 49 0.85 4.87 8.11
N LEU A 50 0.82 5.44 6.91
CA LEU A 50 1.58 4.90 5.77
C LEU A 50 3.09 5.03 5.97
N GLU A 51 3.55 6.13 6.58
CA GLU A 51 4.95 6.36 6.94
C GLU A 51 5.43 5.37 8.02
N ASP A 52 4.63 5.15 9.06
CA ASP A 52 4.92 4.15 10.11
C ASP A 52 4.99 2.72 9.56
N ALA A 53 4.17 2.41 8.55
CA ALA A 53 4.23 1.14 7.82
C ALA A 53 5.36 1.08 6.79
N GLY A 54 6.15 2.14 6.61
CA GLY A 54 7.25 2.21 5.63
C GLY A 54 6.81 2.33 4.17
N LEU A 55 5.52 2.48 3.91
CA LEU A 55 4.94 2.61 2.56
C LEU A 55 5.15 4.00 1.96
N VAL A 56 5.45 5.00 2.79
CA VAL A 56 5.68 6.37 2.35
C VAL A 56 6.88 6.94 3.08
N THR A 57 7.68 7.75 2.39
CA THR A 57 8.76 8.54 2.98
C THR A 57 8.40 10.02 2.98
N ARG A 58 8.80 10.72 4.03
CA ARG A 58 8.61 12.17 4.18
C ARG A 58 9.90 12.93 3.86
N GLU A 59 9.81 13.96 3.03
CA GLU A 59 10.91 14.86 2.71
C GLU A 59 10.47 16.33 2.82
N ARG A 60 11.39 17.19 3.28
CA ARG A 60 11.15 18.64 3.34
C ARG A 60 11.67 19.32 2.07
N ALA A 61 10.74 19.81 1.24
CA ALA A 61 11.03 20.59 0.05
C ALA A 61 10.83 22.09 0.34
N GLY A 62 11.87 22.74 0.88
CA GLY A 62 11.83 24.14 1.30
C GLY A 62 10.85 24.38 2.45
N ARG A 63 9.76 25.12 2.20
CA ARG A 63 8.69 25.39 3.18
C ARG A 63 7.59 24.31 3.20
N GLU A 64 7.59 23.40 2.23
CA GLU A 64 6.57 22.36 2.09
C GLU A 64 7.11 21.00 2.54
N THR A 65 6.26 20.19 3.19
CA THR A 65 6.52 18.76 3.40
C THR A 65 5.90 17.98 2.26
N ARG A 66 6.69 17.14 1.60
CA ARG A 66 6.26 16.21 0.56
C ARG A 66 6.42 14.78 1.02
N PHE A 67 5.60 13.93 0.46
CA PHE A 67 5.54 12.50 0.73
C PHE A 67 5.76 11.78 -0.59
N ALA A 68 6.56 10.73 -0.59
CA ALA A 68 6.81 9.88 -1.75
C ALA A 68 6.43 8.44 -1.40
N ALA A 69 5.84 7.72 -2.35
CA ALA A 69 5.59 6.30 -2.18
C ALA A 69 6.91 5.53 -2.11
N ASN A 70 6.94 4.47 -1.30
CA ASN A 70 8.01 3.48 -1.24
C ASN A 70 7.45 2.12 -1.69
N PRO A 71 7.42 1.81 -3.00
CA PRO A 71 6.91 0.54 -3.50
C PRO A 71 7.71 -0.67 -3.01
N ALA A 72 8.99 -0.50 -2.66
CA ALA A 72 9.82 -1.60 -2.17
C ALA A 72 9.29 -2.20 -0.86
N ALA A 73 8.56 -1.41 -0.05
CA ALA A 73 7.90 -1.91 1.15
C ALA A 73 6.78 -2.95 0.87
N LEU A 74 6.35 -3.09 -0.39
CA LEU A 74 5.37 -4.09 -0.82
C LEU A 74 6.01 -5.41 -1.28
N GLU A 75 7.32 -5.47 -1.50
CA GLU A 75 7.96 -6.65 -2.11
C GLU A 75 7.76 -7.92 -1.27
N ASP A 76 7.95 -7.83 0.04
CA ASP A 76 7.76 -8.97 0.95
C ASP A 76 6.29 -9.40 1.01
N VAL A 77 5.35 -8.44 0.92
CA VAL A 77 3.91 -8.74 0.87
C VAL A 77 3.56 -9.44 -0.43
N ALA A 78 4.03 -8.93 -1.57
CA ALA A 78 3.77 -9.51 -2.88
C ALA A 78 4.31 -10.94 -2.96
N ARG A 79 5.55 -11.16 -2.52
CA ARG A 79 6.18 -12.49 -2.45
C ARG A 79 5.35 -13.45 -1.61
N TRP A 80 4.92 -13.04 -0.42
CA TRP A 80 4.10 -13.87 0.44
C TRP A 80 2.75 -14.24 -0.20
N ILE A 81 2.09 -13.30 -0.87
CA ILE A 81 0.83 -13.56 -1.60
C ILE A 81 1.05 -14.60 -2.70
N GLU A 82 2.13 -14.48 -3.47
CA GLU A 82 2.50 -15.42 -4.53
C GLU A 82 2.74 -16.84 -3.97
N GLU A 83 3.48 -16.96 -2.88
CA GLU A 83 3.76 -18.25 -2.22
C GLU A 83 2.49 -18.94 -1.71
N VAL A 84 1.59 -18.17 -1.09
CA VAL A 84 0.28 -18.66 -0.64
C VAL A 84 -0.55 -19.11 -1.84
N GLY A 85 -0.60 -18.31 -2.91
CA GLY A 85 -1.31 -18.63 -4.15
C GLY A 85 -0.82 -19.93 -4.77
N ALA A 86 0.49 -20.07 -4.96
CA ALA A 86 1.11 -21.28 -5.52
C ALA A 86 0.78 -22.54 -4.70
N THR A 87 0.74 -22.41 -3.37
CA THR A 87 0.35 -23.50 -2.47
C THR A 87 -1.09 -23.94 -2.68
N TRP A 88 -2.02 -22.99 -2.81
CA TRP A 88 -3.42 -23.29 -3.10
C TRP A 88 -3.61 -23.93 -4.48
N GLU A 89 -2.94 -23.43 -5.51
CA GLU A 89 -2.98 -24.02 -6.85
C GLU A 89 -2.45 -25.46 -6.86
N ALA A 90 -1.38 -25.76 -6.13
CA ALA A 90 -0.86 -27.12 -6.00
C ALA A 90 -1.81 -28.06 -5.26
N ARG A 91 -2.61 -27.54 -4.31
CA ARG A 91 -3.67 -28.31 -3.63
C ARG A 91 -4.85 -28.56 -4.57
N LEU A 92 -5.26 -27.55 -5.32
CA LEU A 92 -6.38 -27.66 -6.25
C LEU A 92 -6.08 -28.65 -7.39
N ARG A 93 -4.86 -28.63 -7.95
CA ARG A 93 -4.42 -29.61 -8.96
C ARG A 93 -4.52 -31.05 -8.46
N ARG A 94 -4.00 -31.33 -7.27
CA ARG A 94 -4.09 -32.66 -6.64
C ARG A 94 -5.53 -33.14 -6.43
N LEU A 95 -6.45 -32.22 -6.18
CA LEU A 95 -7.87 -32.56 -6.05
C LEU A 95 -8.48 -32.88 -7.42
N GLN A 96 -8.17 -32.09 -8.45
CA GLN A 96 -8.62 -32.33 -9.83
C GLN A 96 -8.13 -33.67 -10.36
N ASP A 97 -6.85 -34.01 -10.15
CA ASP A 97 -6.25 -35.27 -10.60
C ASP A 97 -6.94 -36.51 -9.99
N ARG A 98 -7.52 -36.39 -8.79
CA ARG A 98 -8.27 -37.47 -8.14
C ARG A 98 -9.67 -37.67 -8.70
N PHE A 99 -10.26 -36.65 -9.32
CA PHE A 99 -11.58 -36.72 -9.95
C PHE A 99 -11.49 -37.03 -11.46
N ALA A 100 -10.29 -36.99 -12.02
CA ALA A 100 -10.00 -37.39 -13.40
C ALA A 100 -9.64 -38.89 -13.56
N GLN A 101 -9.58 -39.63 -12.44
CA GLN A 101 -9.45 -41.10 -12.36
C GLN A 101 -10.81 -41.73 -12.06
#